data_AF-A0A147IJS0-F1
#
_entry.id   AF-A0A147IJS0-F1
#
_cell.length_a   1.000
_cell.length_b   1.000
_cell.length_c   1.000
_cell.angle_alpha   90.00
_cell.angle_beta   90.00
_cell.angle_gamma   90.00
#
_symmetry.space_group_name_H-M   'P 1'
#
loop_
_entity.id
_entity.type
_entity.pdbx_description
1 polymer ?
#
loop_
_entity_poly.entity_id
_entity_poly.type
_entity_poly.pdbx_seq_one_letter_code
_entity_poly.pdbx_strand_id
1 'polypeptide(L)'
;LVEEQWGKPFPQDVHDQLWGAVGAVFGSWQSERAKVYRRLNDIPADWGTAVNVQAMVFGNMGDTSATGVAFTRDPSKGDRAYYGEFLINAQGEDVVAGIRTPQYLTKAAREEANAKPASMEEAMPEVYAELAAVFDQLETHYRDMQDIEFTVEQAKLWMLQTRSGKRTA
;
A
#
# COMPACT_ATOMS: atom_id res chain seq x y z
N LEU A 1 2.04 -26.73 -12.58
CA LEU A 1 1.60 -26.21 -11.25
C LEU A 1 0.08 -26.07 -11.13
N VAL A 2 -0.58 -25.09 -11.77
CA VAL A 2 -2.05 -24.90 -11.58
C VAL A 2 -2.84 -26.14 -12.00
N GLU A 3 -2.66 -26.59 -13.24
CA GLU A 3 -3.37 -27.76 -13.76
C GLU A 3 -3.05 -29.05 -12.98
N GLU A 4 -1.80 -29.20 -12.57
CA GLU A 4 -1.32 -30.32 -11.76
C GLU A 4 -1.96 -30.35 -10.36
N GLN A 5 -2.11 -29.19 -9.70
CA GLN A 5 -2.66 -29.12 -8.35
C GLN A 5 -4.19 -29.06 -8.31
N TRP A 6 -4.80 -28.45 -9.33
CA TRP A 6 -6.24 -28.17 -9.35
C TRP A 6 -7.03 -29.11 -10.24
N GLY A 7 -6.36 -29.90 -11.08
CA GLY A 7 -6.98 -30.83 -12.04
C GLY A 7 -7.74 -30.13 -13.17
N LYS A 8 -7.52 -28.83 -13.36
CA LYS A 8 -8.15 -27.98 -14.39
C LYS A 8 -7.16 -26.91 -14.87
N PRO A 9 -7.22 -26.50 -16.15
CA PRO A 9 -6.36 -25.44 -16.66
C PRO A 9 -6.63 -24.10 -15.96
N PHE A 10 -5.62 -23.23 -15.96
CA PHE A 10 -5.80 -21.85 -15.46
C PHE A 10 -6.84 -21.11 -16.34
N PRO A 11 -7.84 -20.44 -15.75
CA PRO A 11 -8.90 -19.76 -16.50
C PRO A 11 -8.29 -18.67 -17.37
N GLN A 12 -8.57 -18.69 -18.67
CA GLN A 12 -8.09 -17.66 -19.60
C GLN A 12 -9.10 -16.51 -19.77
N ASP A 13 -10.37 -16.77 -19.49
CA ASP A 13 -11.40 -15.74 -19.50
C ASP A 13 -11.25 -14.81 -18.28
N VAL A 14 -11.18 -13.51 -18.54
CA VAL A 14 -10.96 -12.49 -17.51
C VAL A 14 -12.15 -12.31 -16.58
N HIS A 15 -13.38 -12.60 -17.05
CA HIS A 15 -14.57 -12.58 -16.21
C HIS A 15 -14.59 -13.79 -15.27
N ASP A 16 -14.18 -14.96 -15.74
CA ASP A 16 -14.03 -16.14 -14.88
C ASP A 16 -12.99 -15.89 -13.78
N GLN A 17 -11.86 -15.26 -14.12
CA GLN A 17 -10.85 -14.84 -13.15
C GLN A 17 -11.43 -13.84 -12.13
N LEU A 18 -12.12 -12.80 -12.61
CA LEU A 18 -12.71 -11.77 -11.76
C LEU A 18 -13.73 -12.36 -10.78
N TRP A 19 -14.67 -13.15 -11.27
CA TRP A 19 -15.68 -13.80 -10.42
C TRP A 19 -15.07 -14.83 -9.48
N GLY A 20 -14.03 -15.55 -9.92
CA GLY A 20 -13.24 -16.42 -9.06
C GLY A 20 -12.60 -15.65 -7.91
N ALA A 21 -11.98 -14.50 -8.18
CA ALA A 21 -11.38 -13.64 -7.17
C ALA A 21 -12.42 -13.05 -6.19
N VAL A 22 -13.54 -12.54 -6.71
CA VAL A 22 -14.67 -12.03 -5.89
C VAL A 22 -15.19 -13.12 -4.95
N GLY A 23 -15.44 -14.32 -5.48
CA GLY A 23 -15.88 -15.47 -4.70
C GLY A 23 -14.86 -15.88 -3.63
N ALA A 24 -13.57 -15.85 -3.96
CA ALA A 24 -12.50 -16.14 -3.02
C ALA A 24 -12.42 -15.11 -1.88
N VAL A 25 -12.62 -13.81 -2.15
CA VAL A 25 -12.65 -12.77 -1.11
C VAL A 25 -13.81 -13.02 -0.14
N PHE A 26 -15.02 -13.27 -0.64
CA PHE A 26 -16.16 -13.59 0.23
C PHE A 26 -15.96 -14.89 1.01
N GLY A 27 -15.38 -15.92 0.39
CA GLY A 27 -14.99 -17.15 1.07
C GLY A 27 -13.96 -16.91 2.18
N SER A 28 -13.02 -15.99 1.98
CA SER A 28 -11.98 -15.68 2.96
C SER A 28 -12.53 -15.08 4.26
N TRP A 29 -13.65 -14.35 4.20
CA TRP A 29 -14.37 -13.86 5.38
C TRP A 29 -14.84 -15.00 6.30
N GLN A 30 -15.09 -16.19 5.74
CA GLN A 30 -15.50 -17.38 6.49
C GLN A 30 -14.34 -18.29 6.88
N SER A 31 -13.09 -17.89 6.62
CA SER A 31 -11.92 -18.64 7.07
C SER A 31 -11.83 -18.71 8.59
N GLU A 32 -11.25 -19.79 9.13
CA GLU A 32 -11.04 -19.94 10.57
C GLU A 32 -10.19 -18.79 11.15
N ARG A 33 -9.19 -18.34 10.39
CA ARG A 33 -8.39 -17.17 10.75
C ARG A 33 -9.24 -15.91 10.90
N ALA A 34 -10.14 -15.64 9.96
CA ALA A 34 -11.03 -14.48 10.02
C ALA A 34 -12.05 -14.59 11.17
N LYS A 35 -12.61 -15.78 11.41
CA LYS A 35 -13.52 -16.02 12.55
C LYS A 35 -12.83 -15.76 13.89
N VAL A 36 -11.60 -16.24 14.07
CA VAL A 36 -10.80 -15.97 15.27
C VAL A 36 -10.53 -14.48 15.41
N TYR A 37 -10.08 -13.82 14.35
CA TYR A 37 -9.81 -12.37 14.35
C TYR A 37 -11.03 -11.56 14.79
N ARG A 38 -12.21 -11.85 14.24
CA ARG A 38 -13.46 -11.19 14.60
C ARG A 38 -13.81 -11.34 16.08
N ARG A 39 -13.67 -12.55 16.64
CA ARG A 39 -13.92 -12.79 18.07
C ARG A 39 -12.96 -12.02 18.98
N LEU A 40 -11.70 -11.88 18.57
CA LEU A 40 -10.68 -11.16 19.35
C LEU A 40 -10.84 -9.63 19.29
N ASN A 41 -11.52 -9.11 18.27
CA ASN A 41 -11.70 -7.67 18.04
C ASN A 41 -13.17 -7.24 18.11
N ASP A 42 -14.05 -8.09 18.65
CA ASP A 42 -15.49 -7.85 18.79
C ASP A 42 -16.20 -7.38 17.51
N ILE A 43 -15.80 -7.93 16.35
CA ILE A 43 -16.38 -7.58 15.04
C ILE A 43 -17.55 -8.52 14.72
N PRO A 44 -18.77 -8.00 14.46
CA PRO A 44 -19.92 -8.81 14.09
C PRO A 44 -19.70 -9.61 12.80
N ALA A 45 -20.16 -10.86 12.78
CA ALA A 45 -19.96 -11.75 11.63
C ALA A 45 -20.84 -11.39 10.42
N ASP A 46 -21.97 -10.75 10.66
CA ASP A 46 -23.00 -10.36 9.69
C ASP A 46 -22.61 -9.12 8.86
N TRP A 47 -21.58 -8.37 9.26
CA TRP A 47 -21.08 -7.24 8.47
C TRP A 47 -20.52 -7.64 7.11
N GLY A 48 -19.95 -8.83 7.00
CA GLY A 48 -19.31 -9.30 5.76
C GLY A 48 -18.00 -8.56 5.44
N THR A 49 -17.58 -8.67 4.18
CA THR A 49 -16.46 -7.92 3.61
C THR A 49 -16.88 -7.38 2.24
N ALA A 50 -16.37 -6.21 1.86
CA ALA A 50 -16.51 -5.70 0.49
C ALA A 50 -15.45 -6.30 -0.44
N VAL A 51 -15.65 -6.11 -1.75
CA VAL A 51 -14.65 -6.36 -2.78
C VAL A 51 -14.43 -5.08 -3.57
N ASN A 52 -13.20 -4.59 -3.60
CA ASN A 52 -12.81 -3.42 -4.40
C ASN A 52 -12.18 -3.90 -5.71
N VAL A 53 -12.78 -3.52 -6.84
CA VAL A 53 -12.22 -3.77 -8.18
C VAL A 53 -11.69 -2.44 -8.70
N GLN A 54 -10.39 -2.36 -8.94
CA GLN A 54 -9.68 -1.13 -9.26
C GLN A 54 -8.89 -1.30 -10.55
N ALA A 55 -8.76 -0.20 -11.32
CA ALA A 55 -7.83 -0.17 -12.45
C ALA A 55 -6.39 -0.27 -11.94
N MET A 56 -5.58 -1.09 -12.61
CA MET A 56 -4.18 -1.30 -12.23
C MET A 56 -3.32 -0.11 -12.64
N VAL A 57 -2.33 0.19 -11.80
CA VAL A 57 -1.21 1.10 -12.08
C VAL A 57 0.09 0.43 -11.65
N PHE A 58 1.19 0.72 -12.32
CA PHE A 58 2.42 -0.07 -12.25
C PHE A 58 3.62 0.76 -11.77
N GLY A 59 4.09 0.47 -10.55
CA GLY A 59 5.31 1.05 -9.99
C GLY A 59 6.61 0.45 -10.54
N ASN A 60 6.51 -0.57 -11.41
CA ASN A 60 7.61 -1.37 -11.94
C ASN A 60 7.85 -1.19 -13.45
N MET A 61 7.54 -0.01 -13.99
CA MET A 61 7.78 0.35 -15.39
C MET A 61 9.11 1.10 -15.61
N GLY A 62 10.13 0.82 -14.80
CA GLY A 62 11.45 1.46 -14.87
C GLY A 62 11.67 2.54 -13.81
N ASP A 63 12.75 3.30 -13.97
CA ASP A 63 13.28 4.17 -12.91
C ASP A 63 12.44 5.44 -12.65
N THR A 64 11.49 5.74 -13.52
CA THR A 64 10.49 6.81 -13.33
C THR A 64 9.22 6.31 -12.66
N SER A 65 9.18 5.05 -12.25
CA SER A 65 8.05 4.43 -11.56
C SER A 65 8.46 3.95 -10.17
N ALA A 66 7.53 3.96 -9.23
CA ALA A 66 7.77 3.59 -7.85
C ALA A 66 6.47 3.15 -7.15
N THR A 67 6.61 2.57 -5.96
CA THR A 67 5.50 2.30 -5.05
C THR A 67 5.95 2.58 -3.63
N GLY A 68 5.03 2.99 -2.76
CA GLY A 68 5.38 3.33 -1.40
C GLY A 68 4.21 3.33 -0.44
N VAL A 69 4.57 3.30 0.84
CA VAL A 69 3.67 3.43 1.98
C VAL A 69 4.17 4.58 2.82
N ALA A 70 3.26 5.47 3.22
CA ALA A 70 3.62 6.67 3.94
C ALA A 70 2.56 7.07 4.97
N PHE A 71 3.03 7.83 5.94
CA PHE A 71 2.25 8.41 7.01
C PHE A 71 2.45 9.92 6.99
N THR A 72 1.36 10.65 7.16
CA THR A 72 1.36 12.12 7.25
C THR A 72 2.11 12.65 8.48
N ARG A 73 2.34 11.80 9.49
CA ARG A 73 3.18 12.07 10.66
C ARG A 73 3.98 10.82 11.05
N ASP A 74 5.02 10.97 11.86
CA ASP A 74 5.76 9.83 12.41
C ASP A 74 4.83 8.97 13.31
N PRO A 75 4.55 7.70 12.97
CA PRO A 75 3.62 6.86 13.73
C PRO A 75 4.18 6.38 15.09
N SER A 76 5.49 6.53 15.31
CA SER A 76 6.20 6.12 16.53
C SER A 76 6.46 7.30 17.48
N LYS A 77 6.90 8.45 16.95
CA LYS A 77 7.24 9.65 17.74
C LYS A 77 6.06 10.64 17.85
N GLY A 78 5.15 10.64 16.87
CA GLY A 78 4.05 11.60 16.78
C GLY A 78 4.45 12.97 16.21
N ASP A 79 5.72 13.15 15.84
CA ASP A 79 6.23 14.37 15.23
C ASP A 79 5.52 14.67 13.91
N ARG A 80 5.25 15.95 13.65
CA ARG A 80 4.65 16.41 12.39
C ARG A 80 5.71 16.44 11.28
N ALA A 81 6.14 15.26 10.89
CA ALA A 81 7.08 15.01 9.80
C ALA A 81 6.56 13.87 8.94
N TYR A 82 6.65 14.00 7.62
CA TYR A 82 6.28 12.92 6.71
C TYR A 82 7.20 11.74 6.93
N TYR A 83 6.59 10.58 7.13
CA TYR A 83 7.28 9.34 7.42
C TYR A 83 6.86 8.31 6.38
N GLY A 84 7.79 7.52 5.86
CA GLY A 84 7.41 6.51 4.88
C GLY A 84 8.59 5.94 4.13
N GLU A 85 8.26 4.90 3.37
CA GLU A 85 9.20 4.12 2.60
C GLU A 85 8.68 3.91 1.18
N PHE A 86 9.59 3.89 0.22
CA PHE A 86 9.27 3.65 -1.18
C PHE A 86 10.32 2.79 -1.87
N LEU A 87 9.96 2.22 -3.01
CA LEU A 87 10.84 1.46 -3.89
C LEU A 87 10.66 1.92 -5.34
N ILE A 88 11.76 2.28 -5.99
CA ILE A 88 11.81 2.54 -7.44
C ILE A 88 11.77 1.21 -8.20
N ASN A 89 11.01 1.21 -9.29
CA ASN A 89 10.84 0.09 -10.20
C ASN A 89 10.43 -1.19 -9.44
N ALA A 90 9.31 -1.12 -8.72
CA ALA A 90 8.82 -2.14 -7.80
C ALA A 90 7.29 -2.17 -7.76
N GLN A 91 6.71 -3.27 -7.26
CA GLN A 91 5.29 -3.33 -6.91
C GLN A 91 5.10 -3.39 -5.39
N GLY A 92 3.88 -3.07 -4.92
CA GLY A 92 3.58 -3.01 -3.49
C GLY A 92 3.93 -4.31 -2.74
N GLU A 93 3.86 -5.46 -3.41
CA GLU A 93 4.31 -6.74 -2.85
C GLU A 93 5.79 -6.72 -2.45
N ASP A 94 6.67 -6.06 -3.22
CA ASP A 94 8.11 -5.97 -2.92
C ASP A 94 8.38 -5.17 -1.64
N VAL A 95 7.53 -4.18 -1.35
CA VAL A 95 7.60 -3.36 -0.13
C VAL A 95 7.23 -4.21 1.09
N VAL A 96 6.20 -5.05 0.97
CA VAL A 96 5.72 -5.90 2.08
C VAL A 96 6.56 -7.15 2.28
N ALA A 97 7.07 -7.74 1.20
CA ALA A 97 7.85 -8.98 1.25
C ALA A 97 9.25 -8.80 1.87
N GLY A 98 9.75 -7.57 1.97
CA GLY A 98 11.05 -7.26 2.58
C GLY A 98 12.25 -7.80 1.80
N ILE A 99 12.06 -8.17 0.52
CA ILE A 99 13.12 -8.70 -0.35
C ILE A 99 14.10 -7.58 -0.74
N ARG A 100 13.59 -6.35 -0.87
CA ARG A 100 14.37 -5.15 -1.18
C ARG A 100 14.36 -4.22 0.01
N THR A 101 15.53 -3.64 0.32
CA THR A 101 15.61 -2.58 1.33
C THR A 101 14.87 -1.34 0.83
N PRO A 102 13.82 -0.89 1.53
CA PRO A 102 13.09 0.31 1.14
C PRO A 102 13.94 1.57 1.27
N GLN A 103 13.58 2.60 0.51
CA GLN A 103 14.21 3.91 0.53
C GLN A 103 13.34 4.89 1.33
N TYR A 104 13.95 5.88 1.96
CA TYR A 104 13.23 6.85 2.80
C TYR A 104 12.48 7.88 1.96
N LEU A 105 11.30 8.30 2.41
CA LEU A 105 10.52 9.32 1.72
C LEU A 105 11.21 10.68 1.72
N THR A 106 11.73 11.12 2.87
CA THR A 106 12.32 12.44 3.07
C THR A 106 13.84 12.39 3.18
N LYS A 107 14.51 13.47 2.80
CA LYS A 107 15.96 13.60 2.92
C LYS A 107 16.40 13.56 4.39
N ALA A 108 15.65 14.21 5.27
CA ALA A 108 15.95 14.25 6.70
C ALA A 108 15.96 12.83 7.31
N ALA A 109 14.95 12.01 7.02
CA ALA A 109 14.89 10.63 7.51
C ALA A 109 16.02 9.76 6.94
N ARG A 110 16.36 9.94 5.64
CA ARG A 110 17.51 9.28 5.01
C ARG A 110 18.81 9.60 5.74
N GLU A 111 19.04 10.88 6.05
CA GLU A 111 20.26 11.36 6.71
C GLU A 111 20.33 10.88 8.18
N GLU A 112 19.22 10.92 8.92
CA GLU A 112 19.14 10.36 10.29
C GLU A 112 19.49 8.86 10.30
N ALA A 113 19.03 8.12 9.29
CA ALA A 113 19.31 6.69 9.15
C ALA A 113 20.68 6.37 8.51
N ASN A 114 21.46 7.37 8.10
CA ASN A 114 22.70 7.21 7.33
C ASN A 114 22.52 6.29 6.10
N ALA A 115 21.38 6.41 5.43
CA ALA A 115 21.04 5.58 4.28
C ALA A 115 21.68 6.11 2.98
N LYS A 116 22.20 5.17 2.18
CA LYS A 116 22.90 5.47 0.92
C LYS A 116 21.97 5.80 -0.26
N PRO A 117 20.87 5.05 -0.50
CA PRO A 117 19.96 5.37 -1.60
C PRO A 117 19.33 6.74 -1.39
N ALA A 118 19.13 7.49 -2.48
CA ALA A 118 18.46 8.79 -2.44
C ALA A 118 17.05 8.66 -1.84
N SER A 119 16.60 9.70 -1.14
CA SER A 119 15.21 9.78 -0.69
C SER A 119 14.27 10.05 -1.87
N MET A 120 12.95 9.87 -1.68
CA MET A 120 11.98 10.22 -2.74
C MET A 120 12.04 11.71 -3.07
N GLU A 121 12.21 12.56 -2.04
CA GLU A 121 12.45 13.99 -2.16
C GLU A 121 13.63 14.34 -3.09
N GLU A 122 14.68 13.51 -3.09
CA GLU A 122 15.87 13.70 -3.94
C GLU A 122 15.72 13.02 -5.31
N ALA A 123 15.12 11.82 -5.38
CA ALA A 123 15.04 11.00 -6.58
C ALA A 123 13.88 11.40 -7.51
N MET A 124 12.77 11.87 -6.95
CA MET A 124 11.53 12.20 -7.65
C MET A 124 10.90 13.49 -7.09
N PRO A 125 11.61 14.64 -7.14
CA PRO A 125 11.22 15.85 -6.42
C PRO A 125 9.83 16.39 -6.81
N GLU A 126 9.47 16.32 -8.09
CA GLU A 126 8.17 16.79 -8.58
C GLU A 126 7.02 15.94 -8.03
N VAL A 127 7.18 14.61 -8.08
CA VAL A 127 6.18 13.67 -7.56
C VAL A 127 6.09 13.72 -6.04
N TYR A 128 7.22 13.90 -5.35
CA TYR A 128 7.25 14.10 -3.91
C TYR A 128 6.50 15.38 -3.51
N ALA A 129 6.65 16.47 -4.25
CA ALA A 129 5.91 17.70 -3.99
C ALA A 129 4.39 17.52 -4.18
N GLU A 130 3.96 16.76 -5.20
CA GLU A 130 2.55 16.39 -5.38
C GLU A 130 2.03 15.54 -4.21
N LEU A 131 2.80 14.53 -3.80
CA LEU A 131 2.47 13.66 -2.68
C LEU A 131 2.36 14.43 -1.36
N ALA A 132 3.28 15.36 -1.10
CA ALA A 132 3.25 16.25 0.07
C ALA A 132 1.98 17.11 0.10
N ALA A 133 1.55 17.65 -1.05
CA ALA A 133 0.30 18.40 -1.14
C ALA A 133 -0.92 17.52 -0.85
N VAL A 134 -0.91 16.27 -1.31
CA VAL A 134 -1.96 15.28 -1.00
C VAL A 134 -2.00 14.96 0.50
N PHE A 135 -0.84 14.82 1.16
CA PHE A 135 -0.76 14.59 2.60
C PHE A 135 -1.44 15.69 3.40
N ASP A 136 -1.12 16.95 3.10
CA ASP A 136 -1.74 18.11 3.74
C ASP A 136 -3.26 18.15 3.52
N GLN A 137 -3.72 17.83 2.31
CA GLN A 137 -5.15 17.78 1.98
C GLN A 137 -5.88 16.68 2.78
N LEU A 138 -5.32 15.47 2.80
CA LEU A 138 -5.93 14.33 3.49
C LEU A 138 -5.97 14.55 5.01
N GLU A 139 -4.88 15.01 5.60
CA GLU A 139 -4.85 15.28 7.05
C GLU A 139 -5.80 16.43 7.42
N THR A 140 -5.90 17.47 6.59
CA THR A 140 -6.86 18.56 6.80
C THR A 140 -8.32 18.08 6.70
N HIS A 141 -8.61 17.21 5.73
CA HIS A 141 -9.94 16.67 5.50
C HIS A 141 -10.38 15.74 6.63
N TYR A 142 -9.57 14.74 6.94
CA TYR A 142 -9.88 13.72 7.95
C TYR A 142 -9.63 14.18 9.38
N ARG A 143 -8.90 15.29 9.56
CA ARG A 143 -8.51 15.86 10.86
C ARG A 143 -7.75 14.87 11.74
N ASP A 144 -7.05 13.95 11.09
CA ASP A 144 -6.31 12.89 11.73
C ASP A 144 -5.15 12.43 10.86
N MET A 145 -4.10 11.90 11.49
CA MET A 145 -2.95 11.33 10.79
C MET A 145 -3.41 10.18 9.89
N GLN A 146 -3.00 10.23 8.62
CA GLN A 146 -3.30 9.23 7.62
C GLN A 146 -2.12 8.30 7.32
N ASP A 147 -2.43 7.02 7.13
CA ASP A 147 -1.63 5.94 6.54
C ASP A 147 -2.08 5.75 5.09
N ILE A 148 -1.13 5.85 4.16
CA ILE A 148 -1.35 6.09 2.75
C ILE A 148 -0.52 5.11 1.92
N GLU A 149 -1.16 4.50 0.92
CA GLU A 149 -0.49 3.70 -0.10
C GLU A 149 -0.58 4.41 -1.45
N PHE A 150 0.54 4.48 -2.17
CA PHE A 150 0.63 5.16 -3.45
C PHE A 150 1.52 4.41 -4.46
N THR A 151 1.29 4.71 -5.73
CA THR A 151 2.11 4.27 -6.85
C THR A 151 2.44 5.44 -7.75
N VAL A 152 3.65 5.44 -8.28
CA VAL A 152 4.10 6.34 -9.33
C VAL A 152 4.26 5.49 -10.59
N GLU A 153 3.49 5.79 -11.62
CA GLU A 153 3.61 5.13 -12.93
C GLU A 153 4.14 6.17 -13.93
N GLN A 154 5.37 6.00 -14.40
CA GLN A 154 5.99 6.89 -15.38
C GLN A 154 5.86 8.39 -15.00
N ALA A 155 6.33 8.74 -13.80
CA ALA A 155 6.27 10.07 -13.19
C ALA A 155 4.86 10.60 -12.86
N LYS A 156 3.80 9.79 -13.00
CA LYS A 156 2.44 10.16 -12.58
C LYS A 156 2.11 9.55 -11.22
N LEU A 157 1.71 10.39 -10.25
CA LEU A 157 1.25 9.94 -8.94
C LEU A 157 -0.18 9.35 -9.00
N TRP A 158 -0.37 8.24 -8.29
CA TRP A 158 -1.66 7.61 -8.05
C TRP A 158 -1.82 7.23 -6.59
N MET A 159 -2.90 7.68 -5.97
CA MET A 159 -3.26 7.30 -4.60
C MET A 159 -4.11 6.04 -4.63
N LEU A 160 -3.71 5.01 -3.87
CA LEU A 160 -4.37 3.70 -3.88
C LEU A 160 -5.25 3.49 -2.64
N GLN A 161 -4.74 3.89 -1.47
CA GLN A 161 -5.44 3.75 -0.21
C GLN A 161 -5.09 4.91 0.72
N THR A 162 -6.07 5.32 1.53
CA THR A 162 -5.84 6.14 2.72
C THR A 162 -6.72 5.63 3.85
N ARG A 163 -6.22 5.69 5.08
CA ARG A 163 -6.98 5.40 6.30
C ARG A 163 -6.37 6.14 7.48
N SER A 164 -7.11 6.30 8.57
CA SER A 164 -6.53 6.73 9.84
C SER A 164 -5.38 5.81 10.23
N GLY A 165 -4.20 6.39 10.42
CA GLY A 165 -2.99 5.64 10.73
C GLY A 165 -3.03 5.11 12.15
N LYS A 166 -2.76 3.81 12.30
CA LYS A 166 -2.51 3.20 13.60
C LYS A 166 -1.22 3.78 14.16
N ARG A 167 -1.26 4.24 15.41
CA ARG A 167 -0.10 4.76 16.14
C ARG A 167 0.04 4.01 17.45
N THR A 168 1.24 4.03 18.02
CA THR A 168 1.45 3.53 19.39
C THR A 168 0.53 4.29 20.35
N ALA A 169 -0.11 3.56 21.25
CA ALA A 169 -0.92 4.13 22.33
C ALA A 169 -0.03 4.71 23.43
#